data_AF-A0A1X7JYN1-F1
#
_entry.id   AF-A0A1X7JYN1-F1
#
_cell.length_a   1.000
_cell.length_b   1.000
_cell.length_c   1.000
_cell.angle_alpha   90.00
_cell.angle_beta   90.00
_cell.angle_gamma   90.00
#
_symmetry.space_group_name_H-M   'P 1'
#
loop_
_entity.id
_entity.type
_entity.pdbx_description
1 polymer ?
#
loop_
_entity_poly.entity_id
_entity_poly.type
_entity_poly.pdbx_seq_one_letter_code
_entity_poly.pdbx_strand_id
1 'polypeptide(L)'
;MDYEYSVIGSIFCNAEALASAPDTPVEYTYKGYKFLLRKFSEQISINLRGTTDSNSKGNSTNIQEICKNVPETIVTEVCKNLSEKFAGTVSMRKGYEVYGNANVFNGGSDYEVIEEKWFTVEFDNGVQKTI
;
A
#
# COMPACT_ATOMS: atom_id res chain seq x y z
N MET A 1 0.93 18.03 14.55
CA MET A 1 1.36 16.63 14.35
C MET A 1 0.85 16.24 12.99
N ASP A 2 1.78 16.04 12.06
CA ASP A 2 1.44 15.70 10.69
C ASP A 2 1.40 14.19 10.57
N TYR A 3 0.21 13.66 10.24
CA TYR A 3 0.00 12.24 10.01
C TYR A 3 0.13 11.95 8.52
N GLU A 4 0.95 10.97 8.19
CA GLU A 4 1.06 10.44 6.84
C GLU A 4 0.53 9.01 6.80
N TYR A 5 -0.68 8.84 6.27
CA TYR A 5 -1.35 7.55 6.08
C TYR A 5 -0.97 6.95 4.73
N SER A 6 -0.69 5.64 4.74
CA SER A 6 -0.39 4.91 3.51
C SER A 6 -0.95 3.50 3.52
N VAL A 7 -1.20 3.00 2.30
CA VAL A 7 -1.50 1.59 2.02
C VAL A 7 -0.58 1.14 0.90
N ILE A 8 0.35 0.27 1.26
CA ILE A 8 1.44 -0.18 0.40
C ILE A 8 1.61 -1.68 0.50
N GLY A 9 2.21 -2.27 -0.53
CA GLY A 9 2.51 -3.70 -0.53
C GLY A 9 3.52 -4.09 -1.59
N SER A 10 3.86 -5.37 -1.59
CA SER A 10 4.85 -5.97 -2.48
C SER A 10 4.37 -7.35 -2.90
N ILE A 11 4.56 -7.68 -4.18
CA ILE A 11 4.35 -9.01 -4.75
C ILE A 11 5.72 -9.61 -5.04
N PHE A 12 6.03 -10.71 -4.39
CA PHE A 12 7.17 -11.56 -4.64
C PHE A 12 6.71 -12.76 -5.46
N CYS A 13 6.86 -12.64 -6.78
CA CYS A 13 6.54 -13.71 -7.72
C CYS A 13 7.81 -14.32 -8.32
N ASN A 14 7.68 -15.48 -8.96
CA ASN A 14 8.80 -16.10 -9.65
C ASN A 14 9.30 -15.25 -10.83
N ALA A 15 10.52 -15.53 -11.30
CA ALA A 15 11.17 -14.73 -12.35
C ALA A 15 10.37 -14.68 -13.66
N GLU A 16 9.66 -15.76 -14.00
CA GLU A 16 8.82 -15.83 -15.22
C GLU A 16 7.60 -14.91 -15.11
N ALA A 17 6.88 -14.96 -13.98
CA ALA A 17 5.74 -14.11 -13.69
C ALA A 17 6.16 -12.63 -13.64
N LEU A 18 7.31 -12.32 -13.02
CA LEU A 18 7.85 -10.97 -12.99
C LEU A 18 8.24 -10.47 -14.39
N ALA A 19 8.89 -11.32 -15.20
CA ALA A 19 9.25 -10.99 -16.58
C ALA A 19 8.01 -10.72 -17.45
N SER A 20 6.92 -11.46 -17.23
CA SER A 20 5.65 -11.28 -17.93
C SER A 20 4.86 -10.04 -17.50
N ALA A 21 5.18 -9.46 -16.34
CA ALA A 21 4.50 -8.26 -15.87
C ALA A 21 4.87 -7.03 -16.72
N PRO A 22 3.91 -6.14 -17.04
CA PRO A 22 4.18 -4.94 -17.81
C PRO A 22 5.20 -4.04 -17.12
N ASP A 23 6.10 -3.45 -17.89
CA ASP A 23 7.05 -2.44 -17.38
C ASP A 23 6.34 -1.11 -17.08
N THR A 24 5.17 -0.89 -17.68
CA THR A 24 4.32 0.26 -17.35
C THR A 24 3.47 -0.02 -16.11
N PRO A 25 3.22 0.99 -15.25
CA PRO A 25 2.34 0.82 -14.11
C PRO A 25 0.91 0.41 -14.52
N VAL A 26 0.33 -0.55 -13.82
CA VAL A 26 -1.00 -1.09 -14.09
C VAL A 26 -1.96 -0.76 -12.96
N GLU A 27 -3.17 -0.32 -13.27
CA GLU A 27 -4.22 -0.15 -12.26
C GLU A 27 -4.93 -1.49 -11.97
N TYR A 28 -5.04 -1.83 -10.69
CA TYR A 28 -5.87 -2.92 -10.17
C TYR A 28 -7.01 -2.32 -9.34
N THR A 29 -8.24 -2.59 -9.73
CA THR A 29 -9.43 -2.07 -9.03
C THR A 29 -10.08 -3.17 -8.20
N TYR A 30 -10.37 -2.89 -6.94
CA TYR A 30 -11.08 -3.80 -6.04
C TYR A 30 -12.11 -3.05 -5.19
N LYS A 31 -13.39 -3.42 -5.31
CA LYS A 31 -14.52 -2.80 -4.58
C LYS A 31 -14.48 -1.26 -4.56
N GLY A 32 -14.13 -0.66 -5.69
CA GLY A 32 -14.07 0.80 -5.85
C GLY A 32 -12.75 1.45 -5.43
N TYR A 33 -11.80 0.71 -4.85
CA TYR A 33 -10.44 1.18 -4.56
C TYR A 33 -9.49 0.85 -5.70
N LYS A 34 -8.63 1.80 -6.06
CA LYS A 34 -7.62 1.64 -7.12
C LYS A 34 -6.23 1.50 -6.52
N PHE A 35 -5.55 0.42 -6.89
CA PHE A 35 -4.18 0.14 -6.54
C PHE A 35 -3.31 0.25 -7.80
N LEU A 36 -2.17 0.92 -7.68
CA LEU A 36 -1.16 0.97 -8.73
C LEU A 36 -0.13 -0.12 -8.49
N LEU A 37 0.02 -1.00 -9.47
CA LEU A 37 1.03 -2.05 -9.51
C LEU A 37 2.18 -1.55 -10.37
N ARG A 38 3.39 -1.48 -9.81
CA ARG A 38 4.59 -1.07 -10.53
C ARG A 38 5.66 -2.15 -10.42
N LYS A 39 6.10 -2.65 -11.56
CA LYS A 39 7.20 -3.61 -11.65
C LYS A 39 8.54 -2.95 -11.29
N PHE A 40 9.32 -3.66 -10.51
CA PHE A 40 10.73 -3.42 -10.22
C PHE A 40 11.53 -4.68 -10.55
N SER A 41 12.85 -4.63 -10.37
CA SER A 41 13.78 -5.72 -10.72
C SER A 41 13.47 -7.05 -10.02
N GLU A 42 12.94 -7.01 -8.81
CA GLU A 42 12.76 -8.21 -7.96
C GLU A 42 11.32 -8.40 -7.44
N GLN A 43 10.45 -7.41 -7.67
CA GLN A 43 9.09 -7.41 -7.11
C GLN A 43 8.16 -6.49 -7.89
N ILE A 44 6.87 -6.57 -7.61
CA ILE A 44 5.88 -5.57 -8.04
C ILE A 44 5.42 -4.83 -6.79
N SER A 45 5.61 -3.51 -6.75
CA SER A 45 5.07 -2.69 -5.65
C SER A 45 3.59 -2.41 -5.88
N ILE A 46 2.85 -2.30 -4.79
CA ILE A 46 1.43 -1.99 -4.75
C ILE A 46 1.26 -0.71 -3.94
N ASN A 47 0.55 0.28 -4.49
CA ASN A 47 0.24 1.52 -3.77
C ASN A 47 -1.22 1.89 -4.01
N LEU A 48 -1.97 2.23 -2.95
CA LEU A 48 -3.31 2.77 -3.12
C LEU A 48 -3.26 4.15 -3.79
N ARG A 49 -4.09 4.36 -4.82
CA ARG A 49 -4.15 5.60 -5.61
C ARG A 49 -5.43 6.40 -5.43
N GLY A 50 -6.53 5.75 -5.02
CA GLY A 50 -7.79 6.44 -4.76
C GLY A 50 -9.02 5.58 -5.00
N THR A 51 -10.14 6.20 -5.35
CA THR A 51 -11.42 5.53 -5.62
C THR A 51 -11.87 5.67 -7.08
N THR A 52 -12.84 4.86 -7.53
CA THR A 52 -13.35 4.84 -8.91
C THR A 52 -14.41 5.89 -9.22
N ASP A 53 -14.97 6.58 -8.22
CA ASP A 53 -16.11 7.48 -8.41
C ASP A 53 -15.67 8.88 -8.89
N SER A 54 -15.25 8.94 -10.15
CA SER A 54 -14.98 10.19 -10.89
C SER A 54 -16.23 11.00 -11.23
N ASN A 55 -17.40 10.68 -10.65
CA ASN A 55 -18.66 11.40 -10.89
C ASN A 55 -18.98 12.45 -9.80
N SER A 56 -18.09 12.65 -8.84
CA SER A 56 -18.20 13.72 -7.86
C SER A 56 -17.66 15.01 -8.47
N LYS A 57 -18.54 15.87 -8.98
CA LYS A 57 -18.21 17.26 -9.31
C LYS A 57 -17.44 17.88 -8.12
N GLY A 58 -16.13 18.09 -8.28
CA GLY A 58 -15.37 19.08 -7.51
C GLY A 58 -14.67 18.68 -6.21
N ASN A 59 -14.55 17.40 -5.82
CA ASN A 59 -13.73 17.03 -4.67
C ASN A 59 -12.56 16.14 -5.09
N SER A 60 -11.35 16.71 -5.14
CA SER A 60 -10.10 15.95 -5.11
C SER A 60 -10.06 15.18 -3.79
N THR A 61 -10.50 13.92 -3.79
CA THR A 61 -10.46 13.06 -2.61
C THR A 61 -9.00 12.90 -2.18
N ASN A 62 -8.63 13.48 -1.04
CA ASN A 62 -7.26 13.47 -0.54
C ASN A 62 -6.82 12.02 -0.30
N ILE A 63 -5.70 11.60 -0.90
CA ILE A 63 -5.19 10.23 -0.75
C ILE A 63 -4.96 9.84 0.71
N GLN A 64 -4.59 10.80 1.57
CA GLN A 64 -4.42 10.60 3.00
C GLN A 64 -5.73 10.18 3.67
N GLU A 65 -6.85 10.80 3.28
CA GLU A 65 -8.17 10.47 3.80
C GLU A 65 -8.63 9.08 3.33
N ILE A 66 -8.34 8.73 2.08
CA ILE A 66 -8.65 7.41 1.53
C ILE A 66 -7.82 6.33 2.24
N CYS A 67 -6.51 6.53 2.39
CA CYS A 67 -5.62 5.62 3.11
C CYS A 67 -6.00 5.47 4.59
N LYS A 68 -6.45 6.53 5.24
CA LYS A 68 -6.97 6.48 6.61
C LYS A 68 -8.24 5.62 6.70
N ASN A 69 -9.19 5.85 5.79
CA ASN A 69 -10.54 5.30 5.88
C ASN A 69 -10.74 3.93 5.21
N VAL A 70 -9.84 3.49 4.33
CA VAL A 70 -9.96 2.17 3.68
C VAL A 70 -9.95 1.05 4.74
N PRO A 71 -10.95 0.16 4.79
CA PRO A 71 -11.01 -0.90 5.78
C PRO A 71 -9.83 -1.89 5.65
N GLU A 72 -9.36 -2.42 6.78
CA GLU A 72 -8.31 -3.47 6.78
C GLU A 72 -8.75 -4.72 6.02
N THR A 73 -10.04 -5.05 6.04
CA THR A 73 -10.61 -6.15 5.26
C THR A 73 -10.38 -6.00 3.76
N ILE A 74 -10.43 -4.77 3.22
CA ILE A 74 -10.12 -4.51 1.81
C ILE A 74 -8.64 -4.79 1.53
N VAL A 75 -7.74 -4.39 2.44
CA VAL A 75 -6.30 -4.64 2.31
C VAL A 75 -6.02 -6.15 2.34
N THR A 76 -6.64 -6.89 3.26
CA THR A 76 -6.57 -8.35 3.35
C THR A 76 -7.06 -9.04 2.08
N GLU A 77 -8.24 -8.66 1.58
CA GLU A 77 -8.82 -9.25 0.36
C GLU A 77 -7.98 -8.95 -0.89
N VAL A 78 -7.45 -7.74 -1.02
CA VAL A 78 -6.55 -7.37 -2.13
C VAL A 78 -5.26 -8.18 -2.06
N CYS A 79 -4.68 -8.31 -0.86
CA CYS A 79 -3.48 -9.10 -0.63
C CYS A 79 -3.69 -10.56 -1.07
N LYS A 80 -4.80 -11.18 -0.62
CA LYS A 80 -5.19 -12.53 -1.03
C LYS A 80 -5.36 -12.66 -2.54
N ASN A 81 -6.18 -11.81 -3.17
CA ASN A 81 -6.47 -11.90 -4.59
C ASN A 81 -5.22 -11.73 -5.46
N LEU A 82 -4.31 -10.83 -5.07
CA LEU A 82 -3.05 -10.65 -5.78
C LEU A 82 -2.12 -11.85 -5.59
N SER A 83 -2.08 -12.45 -4.39
CA SER A 83 -1.28 -13.67 -4.15
C SER A 83 -1.72 -14.84 -5.02
N GLU A 84 -3.04 -15.02 -5.21
CA GLU A 84 -3.60 -16.03 -6.11
C GLU A 84 -3.29 -15.69 -7.58
N LYS A 85 -3.49 -14.43 -7.97
CA LYS A 85 -3.29 -13.97 -9.36
C LYS A 85 -1.84 -14.12 -9.83
N PHE A 86 -0.88 -13.85 -8.96
CA PHE A 86 0.54 -13.91 -9.28
C PHE A 86 1.20 -15.22 -8.83
N ALA A 87 0.44 -16.17 -8.26
CA ALA A 87 0.92 -17.43 -7.72
C ALA A 87 2.19 -17.23 -6.86
N GLY A 88 2.14 -16.27 -5.93
CA GLY A 88 3.31 -15.85 -5.17
C GLY A 88 2.95 -15.24 -3.82
N THR A 89 3.98 -14.83 -3.08
CA THR A 89 3.81 -14.19 -1.78
C THR A 89 3.53 -12.70 -1.96
N VAL A 90 2.45 -12.23 -1.35
CA VAL A 90 2.07 -10.81 -1.34
C VAL A 90 2.02 -10.37 0.11
N SER A 91 2.70 -9.26 0.41
CA SER A 91 2.65 -8.60 1.69
C SER A 91 2.03 -7.22 1.49
N MET A 92 1.06 -6.86 2.33
CA MET A 92 0.43 -5.55 2.33
C MET A 92 0.39 -4.99 3.74
N ARG A 93 0.54 -3.67 3.85
CA ARG A 93 0.38 -2.93 5.10
C ARG A 93 -0.42 -1.66 4.90
N LYS A 94 -1.16 -1.30 5.94
CA LYS A 94 -1.90 -0.05 6.08
C LYS A 94 -1.50 0.57 7.40
N GLY A 95 -1.19 1.86 7.40
CA GLY A 95 -0.80 2.51 8.64
C GLY A 95 -0.60 3.99 8.48
N TYR A 96 0.01 4.58 9.51
CA TYR A 96 0.44 5.95 9.49
C TYR A 96 1.79 6.14 10.19
N GLU A 97 2.47 7.20 9.78
CA GLU A 97 3.62 7.79 10.45
C GLU A 97 3.21 9.16 11.01
N VAL A 98 3.71 9.50 12.20
CA VAL A 98 3.55 10.82 12.80
C VAL A 98 4.91 11.48 12.81
N TYR A 99 4.99 12.63 12.16
CA TYR A 99 6.22 13.41 12.16
C TYR A 99 6.15 14.52 13.22
N GLY A 100 7.28 14.75 13.86
CA GLY A 100 7.44 15.77 14.89
C GLY A 100 8.89 16.12 15.15
N ASN A 101 9.11 17.12 16.00
CA ASN A 101 10.47 17.50 16.40
C ASN A 101 11.03 16.43 17.34
N ALA A 102 12.10 15.76 16.89
CA ALA A 102 12.96 15.02 17.78
C ALA A 102 13.72 16.00 18.69
N ASN A 103 13.94 15.62 19.95
CA ASN A 103 14.45 16.48 21.03
C ASN A 103 15.50 17.55 20.62
N VAL A 104 15.14 18.82 20.83
CA VAL A 104 15.88 20.04 20.43
C VAL A 104 17.14 20.35 21.26
N PHE A 105 17.67 19.38 22.03
CA PHE A 105 18.73 19.66 23.01
C PHE A 105 20.11 19.97 22.39
N ASN A 106 20.30 19.75 21.08
CA ASN A 106 21.58 19.99 20.39
C ASN A 106 21.49 20.88 19.12
N GLY A 107 20.42 21.66 18.94
CA GLY A 107 20.36 22.68 17.88
C GLY A 107 20.16 22.15 16.44
N GLY A 108 19.75 20.89 16.29
CA GLY A 108 19.23 20.34 15.03
C GLY A 108 17.70 20.49 14.97
N SER A 109 17.18 20.94 13.82
CA SER A 109 15.74 20.96 13.52
C SER A 109 15.41 19.73 12.67
N ASP A 110 15.65 18.53 13.20
CA ASP A 110 15.36 17.29 12.49
C ASP A 110 13.89 16.92 12.73
N TYR A 111 13.11 16.93 11.65
CA TYR A 111 11.73 16.44 11.65
C TYR A 111 11.80 14.92 11.44
N GLU A 112 11.46 14.15 12.47
CA GLU A 112 11.60 12.69 12.47
C GLU A 112 10.24 12.02 12.69
N VAL A 113 10.14 10.73 12.33
CA VAL A 113 9.00 9.89 12.69
C VAL A 113 9.06 9.62 14.20
N ILE A 114 8.11 10.17 14.95
CA ILE A 114 8.03 10.02 16.41
C ILE A 114 7.06 8.91 16.85
N GLU A 115 6.18 8.48 15.94
CA GLU A 115 5.22 7.39 16.15
C GLU A 115 4.89 6.76 14.80
N GLU A 116 4.74 5.43 14.77
CA GLU A 116 4.15 4.72 13.64
C GLU A 116 3.22 3.61 14.10
N LYS A 117 2.20 3.32 13.29
CA LYS A 117 1.27 2.20 13.54
C LYS A 117 0.87 1.54 12.24
N TRP A 118 1.08 0.23 12.15
CA TRP A 118 0.83 -0.57 10.95
C TRP A 118 -0.03 -1.79 11.24
N PHE A 119 -1.07 -1.97 10.44
CA PHE A 119 -1.71 -3.24 10.16
C PHE A 119 -0.95 -3.91 9.01
N THR A 120 -0.56 -5.17 9.16
CA THR A 120 0.19 -5.93 8.15
C THR A 120 -0.51 -7.26 7.91
N VAL A 121 -0.53 -7.68 6.65
CA VAL A 121 -1.08 -8.96 6.21
C VAL A 121 -0.22 -9.56 5.11
N GLU A 122 -0.02 -10.87 5.15
CA GLU A 122 0.72 -11.61 4.12
C GLU A 122 -0.07 -12.84 3.66
N PHE A 123 -0.07 -13.08 2.35
CA PHE A 123 -0.65 -14.26 1.73
C PHE A 123 0.35 -14.89 0.76
N ASP A 124 0.31 -16.20 0.64
CA ASP A 124 1.07 -16.95 -0.35
C ASP A 124 0.13 -17.87 -1.10
N ASN A 125 -0.04 -17.58 -2.40
CA ASN A 125 -0.95 -18.31 -3.27
C ASN A 125 -2.36 -18.50 -2.66
N GLY A 126 -2.93 -17.44 -2.08
CA GLY A 126 -4.26 -17.43 -1.47
C GLY A 126 -4.33 -17.92 -0.02
N VAL A 127 -3.24 -18.42 0.54
CA VAL A 127 -3.15 -18.90 1.93
C VAL A 127 -2.56 -17.81 2.82
N GLN A 128 -3.27 -17.43 3.88
CA GLN A 128 -2.77 -16.42 4.82
C GLN A 128 -1.56 -16.96 5.59
N LYS A 129 -0.47 -16.19 5.62
CA LYS A 129 0.70 -16.49 6.44
C LYS A 129 0.54 -15.85 7.82
N THR A 130 1.00 -16.57 8.84
CA THR A 130 1.18 -15.99 10.18
C THR A 130 2.43 -15.13 10.15
N ILE A 131 2.32 -13.91 10.67
CA ILE A 131 3.35 -12.87 10.66
C ILE A 131 3.76 -12.55 12.08
#